data_AF-A0AAJ1JNP5-F1
#
_entry.id   AF-A0AAJ1JNP5-F1
#
_cell.length_a   1.000
_cell.length_b   1.000
_cell.length_c   1.000
_cell.angle_alpha   90.00
_cell.angle_beta   90.00
_cell.angle_gamma   90.00
#
_symmetry.space_group_name_H-M   'P 1'
#
loop_
_entity.id
_entity.type
_entity.pdbx_description
1 polymer ?
#
loop_
_entity_poly.entity_id
_entity_poly.type
_entity_poly.pdbx_seq_one_letter_code
_entity_poly.pdbx_strand_id
1 'polypeptide(L)'
;MAFIIVISAKISQLMLQHIPKKYLNKDGIRIGYKWLVLIYFPLLIFNFSLNDELIIVILFSIFFNLIVCLFIIDMKIGYLPDILVYPLLWVGLVYQVCSEQGNVVSAIYAVITSYLSIMLLTVIMEKIRQSPQMGRGDFKLIAACAAWLGLMNLPQFFALAAGIGGLHYWAIYLRHRHKAIARIPFGPAIILSATYWLFAPLVCLVMFNGAMS
;
A
#
# COMPACT_ATOMS: atom_id res chain seq x y z
N MET A 1 -21.15 9.75 -3.84
CA MET A 1 -20.06 9.90 -2.84
C MET A 1 -20.40 9.27 -1.47
N ALA A 2 -21.42 9.74 -0.74
CA ALA A 2 -21.73 9.25 0.62
C ALA A 2 -21.95 7.72 0.72
N PHE A 3 -22.68 7.13 -0.23
CA PHE A 3 -22.92 5.69 -0.29
C PHE A 3 -21.62 4.86 -0.40
N ILE A 4 -20.66 5.32 -1.21
CA ILE A 4 -19.36 4.66 -1.41
C ILE A 4 -18.53 4.69 -0.12
N ILE A 5 -18.58 5.79 0.63
CA ILE A 5 -17.89 5.94 1.93
C ILE A 5 -18.43 4.92 2.93
N VAL A 6 -19.76 4.84 3.06
CA VAL A 6 -20.44 3.93 4.00
C VAL A 6 -20.10 2.48 3.67
N ILE A 7 -20.18 2.10 2.39
CA ILE A 7 -19.83 0.76 1.93
C ILE A 7 -18.37 0.44 2.21
N SER A 8 -17.44 1.33 1.84
CA SER A 8 -16.01 1.13 2.04
C SER A 8 -15.66 0.95 3.53
N ALA A 9 -16.19 1.84 4.37
CA ALA A 9 -16.01 1.73 5.82
C ALA A 9 -16.57 0.40 6.37
N LYS A 10 -17.72 -0.05 5.87
CA LYS A 10 -18.32 -1.32 6.33
C LYS A 10 -17.53 -2.54 5.87
N ILE A 11 -17.11 -2.57 4.60
CA ILE A 11 -16.29 -3.66 4.04
C ILE A 11 -14.98 -3.77 4.81
N SER A 12 -14.30 -2.64 5.01
CA SER A 12 -13.05 -2.61 5.77
C SER A 12 -13.21 -3.12 7.20
N GLN A 13 -14.31 -2.73 7.87
CA GLN A 13 -14.61 -3.23 9.21
C GLN A 13 -14.83 -4.75 9.24
N LEU A 14 -15.54 -5.29 8.25
CA LEU A 14 -15.77 -6.74 8.13
C LEU A 14 -14.46 -7.49 7.86
N MET A 15 -13.62 -6.98 6.96
CA MET A 15 -12.31 -7.55 6.64
C MET A 15 -11.40 -7.61 7.88
N LEU A 16 -11.32 -6.50 8.63
CA LEU A 16 -10.50 -6.41 9.85
C LEU A 16 -10.97 -7.33 10.97
N GLN A 17 -12.25 -7.69 11.02
CA GLN A 17 -12.78 -8.62 12.01
C GLN A 17 -12.59 -10.09 11.60
N HIS A 18 -12.83 -10.43 10.33
CA HIS A 18 -12.87 -11.81 9.87
C HIS A 18 -11.50 -12.35 9.44
N ILE A 19 -10.68 -11.55 8.78
CA ILE A 19 -9.41 -12.02 8.20
C ILE A 19 -8.42 -12.45 9.28
N PRO A 20 -8.18 -11.67 10.37
CA PRO A 20 -7.29 -12.10 11.44
C PRO A 20 -7.77 -13.38 12.13
N LYS A 21 -9.08 -13.50 12.35
CA LYS A 21 -9.66 -14.66 13.00
C LYS A 21 -9.53 -15.93 12.15
N LYS A 22 -9.82 -15.82 10.85
CA LYS A 22 -9.87 -16.96 9.93
C LYS A 22 -8.49 -17.43 9.47
N TYR A 23 -7.58 -16.50 9.16
CA TYR A 23 -6.30 -16.83 8.50
C TYR A 23 -5.09 -16.71 9.42
N LEU A 24 -5.21 -15.99 10.53
CA LEU A 24 -4.09 -15.72 11.44
C LEU A 24 -4.27 -16.33 12.82
N ASN A 25 -5.41 -16.98 13.08
CA ASN A 25 -5.82 -17.50 14.40
C ASN A 25 -5.61 -16.48 15.54
N LYS A 26 -5.82 -15.19 15.23
CA LYS A 26 -5.71 -14.07 16.17
C LYS A 26 -7.07 -13.39 16.32
N ASP A 27 -7.26 -12.68 17.43
CA ASP A 27 -8.47 -11.91 17.65
C ASP A 27 -8.73 -10.90 16.53
N GLY A 28 -10.00 -10.77 16.15
CA GLY A 28 -10.44 -9.81 15.15
C GLY A 28 -10.16 -8.37 15.61
N ILE A 29 -9.65 -7.54 14.70
CA ILE A 29 -9.34 -6.15 15.00
C ILE A 29 -10.64 -5.34 14.97
N ARG A 30 -11.14 -5.00 16.15
CA ARG A 30 -12.32 -4.12 16.27
C ARG A 30 -11.90 -2.66 16.20
N ILE A 31 -12.19 -2.02 15.07
CA ILE A 31 -12.10 -0.57 14.89
C ILE A 31 -13.52 0.01 14.77
N GLY A 32 -13.71 1.17 15.39
CA GLY A 32 -14.98 1.89 15.33
C GLY A 32 -15.26 2.40 13.92
N TYR A 33 -16.46 2.13 13.42
CA TYR A 33 -16.91 2.55 12.08
C TYR A 33 -16.71 4.06 11.83
N LYS A 34 -16.92 4.90 12.85
CA LYS A 34 -16.72 6.37 12.76
C LYS A 34 -15.29 6.75 12.35
N TRP A 35 -14.28 6.04 12.86
CA TRP A 35 -12.88 6.30 12.52
C TRP A 35 -12.57 5.93 11.08
N LEU A 36 -13.13 4.82 10.57
CA LEU A 36 -12.97 4.45 9.17
C LEU A 36 -13.63 5.48 8.25
N VAL A 37 -14.84 5.95 8.59
CA VAL A 37 -15.51 7.01 7.81
C VAL A 37 -14.68 8.30 7.79
N LEU A 38 -14.09 8.71 8.91
CA LEU A 38 -13.21 9.89 8.97
C LEU A 38 -11.98 9.76 8.07
N ILE A 39 -11.44 8.55 7.91
CA ILE A 39 -10.31 8.27 7.00
C ILE A 39 -10.77 8.27 5.54
N TYR A 40 -11.90 7.63 5.23
CA TYR A 40 -12.39 7.50 3.86
C TYR A 40 -12.96 8.80 3.28
N PHE A 41 -13.50 9.68 4.13
CA PHE A 41 -14.10 10.94 3.70
C PHE A 41 -13.13 11.83 2.89
N PRO A 42 -11.93 12.20 3.40
CA PRO A 42 -10.98 13.00 2.62
C PRO A 42 -10.42 12.24 1.42
N LEU A 43 -10.17 10.92 1.54
CA LEU A 43 -9.62 10.11 0.44
C LEU A 43 -10.58 10.02 -0.75
N LEU A 44 -11.88 9.89 -0.51
CA LEU A 44 -12.88 9.83 -1.57
C LEU A 44 -13.16 11.20 -2.19
N ILE A 45 -13.21 12.27 -1.40
CA ILE A 45 -13.32 13.63 -1.94
C ILE A 45 -12.15 13.91 -2.89
N PHE A 46 -10.94 13.57 -2.45
CA PHE A 46 -9.74 13.74 -3.25
C PHE A 46 -9.75 12.90 -4.52
N ASN A 47 -10.18 11.63 -4.45
CA ASN A 47 -10.31 10.76 -5.62
C ASN A 47 -11.31 11.32 -6.66
N PHE A 48 -12.49 11.74 -6.21
CA PHE A 48 -13.52 12.34 -7.09
C PHE A 48 -13.06 13.68 -7.68
N SER A 49 -12.19 14.43 -7.00
CA SER A 49 -11.65 15.69 -7.52
C SER A 49 -10.58 15.50 -8.60
N LEU A 50 -9.96 14.31 -8.65
CA LEU A 50 -8.84 14.02 -9.55
C LEU A 50 -9.24 13.18 -10.76
N ASN A 51 -10.36 12.44 -10.67
CA ASN A 51 -10.78 11.49 -11.68
C ASN A 51 -12.27 11.69 -12.00
N ASP A 52 -12.57 12.01 -13.25
CA ASP A 52 -13.95 12.12 -13.75
C ASP A 52 -14.53 10.76 -14.18
N GLU A 53 -13.65 9.82 -14.56
CA GLU A 53 -13.95 8.45 -14.95
C GLU A 53 -14.47 7.61 -13.78
N LEU A 54 -15.74 7.21 -13.82
CA LEU A 54 -16.37 6.42 -12.76
C LEU A 54 -15.66 5.08 -12.49
N ILE A 55 -15.13 4.44 -13.54
CA ILE A 55 -14.37 3.18 -13.42
C ILE A 55 -13.11 3.41 -12.58
N ILE A 56 -12.37 4.48 -12.85
CA ILE A 56 -11.15 4.83 -12.14
C ILE A 56 -11.45 5.12 -10.66
N VAL A 57 -12.52 5.89 -10.38
CA VAL A 57 -12.96 6.18 -9.02
C VAL A 57 -13.26 4.89 -8.23
N ILE A 58 -13.92 3.90 -8.86
CA ILE A 58 -14.20 2.61 -8.23
C ILE A 58 -12.90 1.84 -7.95
N LEU A 59 -11.97 1.78 -8.91
CA LEU A 59 -10.69 1.07 -8.73
C LEU A 59 -9.87 1.66 -7.59
N PHE A 60 -9.72 2.98 -7.51
CA PHE A 60 -9.06 3.65 -6.39
C PHE A 60 -9.81 3.46 -5.06
N SER A 61 -11.14 3.37 -5.07
CA SER A 61 -11.92 3.05 -3.87
C SER A 61 -11.60 1.65 -3.35
N ILE A 62 -11.44 0.67 -4.25
CA ILE A 62 -11.01 -0.69 -3.90
C ILE A 62 -9.58 -0.68 -3.37
N PHE A 63 -8.67 0.06 -4.01
CA PHE A 63 -7.29 0.26 -3.56
C PHE A 63 -7.23 0.74 -2.11
N PHE A 64 -7.95 1.81 -1.77
CA PHE A 64 -7.98 2.35 -0.41
C PHE A 64 -8.53 1.33 0.60
N ASN A 65 -9.58 0.59 0.25
CA ASN A 65 -10.14 -0.46 1.11
C ASN A 65 -9.10 -1.53 1.46
N LEU A 66 -8.36 -2.01 0.47
CA LEU A 66 -7.36 -3.05 0.64
C LEU A 66 -6.16 -2.52 1.43
N ILE A 67 -5.66 -1.34 1.08
CA ILE A 67 -4.47 -0.75 1.71
C ILE A 67 -4.71 -0.35 3.16
N VAL A 68 -5.84 0.26 3.48
CA VAL A 68 -6.16 0.61 4.88
C VAL A 68 -6.24 -0.65 5.74
N CYS A 69 -6.83 -1.73 5.21
CA CYS A 69 -6.86 -3.02 5.91
C CYS A 69 -5.45 -3.60 6.09
N LEU A 70 -4.64 -3.64 5.04
CA LEU A 70 -3.26 -4.13 5.08
C LEU A 70 -2.40 -3.33 6.06
N PHE A 71 -2.54 -2.00 6.08
CA PHE A 71 -1.82 -1.10 6.98
C PHE A 71 -2.15 -1.42 8.45
N ILE A 72 -3.43 -1.51 8.78
CA ILE A 72 -3.89 -1.77 10.15
C ILE A 72 -3.49 -3.18 10.61
N ILE A 73 -3.63 -4.18 9.74
CA ILE A 73 -3.26 -5.57 10.07
C ILE A 73 -1.75 -5.66 10.29
N ASP A 74 -0.93 -5.07 9.42
CA ASP A 74 0.53 -5.13 9.57
C ASP A 74 1.00 -4.39 10.84
N MET A 75 0.44 -3.21 11.13
CA MET A 75 0.75 -2.48 12.37
C MET A 75 0.44 -3.26 13.65
N LYS A 76 -0.63 -4.06 13.67
CA LYS A 76 -1.05 -4.79 14.88
C LYS A 76 -0.48 -6.20 14.98
N ILE A 77 -0.33 -6.88 13.84
CA ILE A 77 -0.06 -8.31 13.78
C ILE A 77 1.32 -8.60 13.17
N GLY A 78 1.87 -7.69 12.35
CA GLY A 78 3.14 -7.86 11.63
C GLY A 78 3.08 -8.92 10.53
N TYR A 79 1.89 -9.11 9.94
CA TYR A 79 1.66 -10.08 8.88
C TYR A 79 0.74 -9.51 7.81
N LEU A 80 1.10 -9.72 6.54
CA LEU A 80 0.35 -9.27 5.37
C LEU A 80 -0.41 -10.46 4.75
N PRO A 81 -1.75 -10.50 4.87
CA PRO A 81 -2.54 -11.61 4.36
C PRO A 81 -2.63 -11.59 2.83
N ASP A 82 -2.20 -12.69 2.21
CA ASP A 82 -2.21 -12.90 0.75
C ASP A 82 -3.58 -12.65 0.11
N ILE A 83 -4.68 -12.94 0.82
CA ILE A 83 -6.05 -12.71 0.35
C ILE A 83 -6.36 -11.22 0.13
N LEU A 84 -5.59 -10.29 0.69
CA LEU A 84 -5.70 -8.85 0.42
C LEU A 84 -4.64 -8.37 -0.58
N VAL A 85 -3.43 -8.93 -0.52
CA VAL A 85 -2.31 -8.54 -1.39
C VAL A 85 -2.55 -8.93 -2.84
N TYR A 86 -3.07 -10.14 -3.11
CA TYR A 86 -3.32 -10.56 -4.50
C TYR A 86 -4.43 -9.75 -5.18
N PRO A 87 -5.60 -9.49 -4.55
CA PRO A 87 -6.57 -8.58 -5.12
C PRO A 87 -6.01 -7.19 -5.39
N LEU A 88 -5.14 -6.68 -4.51
CA LEU A 88 -4.48 -5.39 -4.72
C LEU A 88 -3.65 -5.40 -6.01
N LEU A 89 -2.89 -6.47 -6.26
CA LEU A 89 -2.11 -6.64 -7.49
C LEU A 89 -3.00 -6.68 -8.72
N TRP A 90 -4.03 -7.54 -8.72
CA TRP A 90 -4.92 -7.71 -9.87
C TRP A 90 -5.69 -6.44 -10.22
N VAL A 91 -6.21 -5.74 -9.22
CA VAL A 91 -6.91 -4.46 -9.42
C VAL A 91 -5.95 -3.41 -9.99
N GLY A 92 -4.68 -3.41 -9.59
CA GLY A 92 -3.66 -2.52 -10.16
C GLY A 92 -3.35 -2.80 -11.64
N LEU A 93 -3.32 -4.08 -12.03
CA LEU A 93 -3.20 -4.43 -13.45
C LEU A 93 -4.43 -4.00 -14.25
N VAL A 94 -5.64 -4.19 -13.70
CA VAL A 94 -6.89 -3.71 -14.34
C VAL A 94 -6.88 -2.19 -14.46
N TYR A 95 -6.40 -1.46 -13.45
CA TYR A 95 -6.21 -0.01 -13.53
C TYR A 95 -5.32 0.40 -14.70
N GLN A 96 -4.22 -0.33 -14.94
CA GLN A 96 -3.32 -0.07 -16.07
C GLN A 96 -3.93 -0.43 -17.44
N VAL A 97 -4.98 -1.24 -17.48
CA VAL A 97 -5.78 -1.51 -18.69
C VAL A 97 -6.78 -0.38 -18.94
N CYS A 98 -7.46 0.08 -17.88
CA CYS A 98 -8.58 1.03 -17.98
C CYS A 98 -8.13 2.50 -18.01
N SER A 99 -6.95 2.82 -17.50
CA SER A 99 -6.41 4.17 -17.49
C SER A 99 -5.91 4.56 -18.88
N GLU A 100 -6.28 5.74 -19.36
CA GLU A 100 -5.82 6.27 -20.67
C GLU A 100 -4.29 6.40 -20.76
N GLN A 101 -3.65 6.70 -19.63
CA GLN A 101 -2.19 6.81 -19.51
C GLN A 101 -1.54 5.49 -19.07
N GLY A 102 -2.36 4.46 -18.89
CA GLY A 102 -1.94 3.16 -18.39
C GLY A 102 -1.16 2.35 -19.43
N ASN A 103 -0.22 1.55 -18.95
CA ASN A 103 0.47 0.58 -19.78
C ASN A 103 0.65 -0.73 -19.00
N VAL A 104 -0.22 -1.69 -19.30
CA VAL A 104 -0.25 -3.02 -18.69
C VAL A 104 1.08 -3.76 -18.84
N VAL A 105 1.73 -3.65 -19.99
CA VAL A 105 3.02 -4.30 -20.24
C VAL A 105 4.07 -3.73 -19.30
N SER A 106 4.10 -2.40 -19.14
CA SER A 106 4.98 -1.73 -18.18
C SER A 106 4.70 -2.16 -16.73
N ALA A 107 3.42 -2.37 -16.39
CA ALA A 107 2.99 -2.78 -15.06
C ALA A 107 3.43 -4.22 -14.75
N ILE A 108 3.32 -5.13 -15.72
CA ILE A 108 3.82 -6.51 -15.59
C ILE A 108 5.33 -6.51 -15.39
N TYR A 109 6.08 -5.75 -16.18
CA TYR A 109 7.52 -5.59 -15.96
C TYR A 109 7.82 -4.99 -14.58
N ALA A 110 7.01 -4.04 -14.10
CA ALA A 110 7.18 -3.47 -12.76
C ALA A 110 7.00 -4.52 -11.66
N VAL A 111 5.97 -5.37 -11.77
CA VAL A 111 5.71 -6.47 -10.84
C VAL A 111 6.90 -7.45 -10.82
N ILE A 112 7.37 -7.87 -11.99
CA ILE A 112 8.48 -8.84 -12.11
C ILE A 112 9.78 -8.24 -11.55
N THR A 113 10.14 -7.04 -11.99
CA THR A 113 11.41 -6.39 -11.62
C THR A 113 11.46 -6.05 -10.14
N SER A 114 10.36 -5.54 -9.56
CA SER A 114 10.29 -5.21 -8.13
C SER A 114 10.32 -6.45 -7.25
N TYR A 115 9.63 -7.53 -7.63
CA TYR A 115 9.65 -8.78 -6.88
C TYR A 115 11.03 -9.44 -6.90
N LEU A 116 11.63 -9.55 -8.09
CA LEU A 116 12.95 -10.18 -8.25
C LEU A 116 14.06 -9.36 -7.57
N SER A 117 14.03 -8.03 -7.68
CA SER A 117 15.08 -7.18 -7.10
C SER A 117 15.09 -7.26 -5.57
N ILE A 118 13.92 -7.15 -4.92
CA ILE A 118 13.84 -7.22 -3.46
C ILE A 118 14.12 -8.63 -2.94
N MET A 119 13.69 -9.67 -3.67
CA MET A 119 13.99 -11.05 -3.33
C MET A 119 15.50 -11.30 -3.39
N LEU A 120 16.16 -10.88 -4.48
CA LEU A 120 17.60 -11.07 -4.67
C LEU A 120 18.41 -10.30 -3.63
N LEU A 121 18.06 -9.03 -3.39
CA LEU A 121 18.70 -8.22 -2.35
C LEU A 121 18.56 -8.88 -0.97
N THR A 122 17.36 -9.37 -0.64
CA THR A 122 17.12 -10.01 0.65
C THR A 122 17.89 -11.32 0.79
N VAL A 123 17.89 -12.19 -0.22
CA VAL A 123 18.62 -13.47 -0.18
C VAL A 123 20.12 -13.24 -0.01
N ILE A 124 20.70 -12.25 -0.70
CA ILE A 124 22.12 -11.89 -0.55
C ILE A 124 22.38 -11.43 0.89
N MET A 125 21.55 -10.53 1.40
CA MET A 125 21.75 -10.00 2.75
C MET A 125 21.54 -11.07 3.80
N GLU A 126 20.55 -11.95 3.68
CA GLU A 126 20.31 -13.08 4.59
C GLU A 126 21.52 -14.02 4.62
N LYS A 127 22.15 -14.27 3.46
CA LYS A 127 23.38 -15.07 3.38
C LYS A 127 24.57 -14.41 4.10
N ILE A 128 24.72 -13.08 3.98
CA ILE A 128 25.80 -12.33 4.65
C ILE A 128 25.56 -12.26 6.16
N ARG A 129 24.33 -11.99 6.58
CA ARG A 129 23.97 -11.67 7.97
C ARG A 129 23.51 -12.88 8.78
N GLN A 130 23.43 -14.05 8.15
CA GLN A 130 22.99 -15.34 8.71
C GLN A 130 21.67 -15.26 9.50
N SER A 131 20.83 -14.28 9.18
CA SER A 131 19.59 -13.97 9.90
C SER A 131 18.51 -13.56 8.91
N PRO A 132 17.25 -13.98 9.13
CA PRO A 132 16.12 -13.59 8.29
C PRO A 132 15.84 -12.09 8.48
N GLN A 133 15.86 -11.32 7.39
CA GLN A 133 15.83 -9.86 7.47
C GLN A 133 14.46 -9.24 7.19
N MET A 134 13.72 -9.79 6.23
CA MET A 134 12.47 -9.19 5.77
C MET A 134 11.37 -10.24 5.66
N GLY A 135 10.14 -9.85 5.97
CA GLY A 135 9.00 -10.73 5.81
C GLY A 135 8.75 -10.96 4.33
N ARG A 136 8.66 -12.23 3.89
CA ARG A 136 8.33 -12.55 2.49
C ARG A 136 6.98 -11.96 2.01
N GLY A 137 6.11 -11.58 2.94
CA GLY A 137 4.87 -10.85 2.64
C GLY A 137 5.12 -9.44 2.09
N ASP A 138 6.18 -8.76 2.55
CA ASP A 138 6.53 -7.41 2.09
C ASP A 138 6.90 -7.40 0.60
N PHE A 139 7.54 -8.47 0.11
CA PHE A 139 7.89 -8.61 -1.32
C PHE A 139 6.65 -8.63 -2.20
N LYS A 140 5.61 -9.36 -1.75
CA LYS A 140 4.34 -9.45 -2.47
C LYS A 140 3.61 -8.11 -2.45
N LEU A 141 3.65 -7.40 -1.31
CA LEU A 141 3.04 -6.07 -1.19
C LEU A 141 3.74 -5.05 -2.10
N ILE A 142 5.08 -5.04 -2.13
CA ILE A 142 5.89 -4.23 -3.05
C ILE A 142 5.47 -4.51 -4.49
N ALA A 143 5.39 -5.78 -4.88
CA ALA A 143 4.98 -6.17 -6.23
C ALA A 143 3.53 -5.76 -6.54
N ALA A 144 2.62 -5.90 -5.57
CA ALA A 144 1.24 -5.44 -5.73
C ALA A 144 1.17 -3.92 -5.93
N CYS A 145 1.90 -3.12 -5.15
CA CYS A 145 1.99 -1.68 -5.33
C CYS A 145 2.66 -1.27 -6.65
N ALA A 146 3.69 -2.01 -7.07
CA ALA A 146 4.38 -1.80 -8.35
C ALA A 146 3.44 -1.93 -9.56
N ALA A 147 2.45 -2.83 -9.49
CA ALA A 147 1.43 -2.98 -10.54
C ALA A 147 0.66 -1.67 -10.78
N TRP A 148 0.39 -0.90 -9.73
CA TRP A 148 -0.30 0.37 -9.86
C TRP A 148 0.59 1.49 -10.40
N LEU A 149 1.83 1.55 -9.92
CA LEU A 149 2.77 2.63 -10.21
C LEU A 149 3.40 2.55 -11.60
N GLY A 150 3.55 1.34 -12.14
CA GLY A 150 4.29 1.10 -13.37
C GLY A 150 5.81 1.14 -13.18
N LEU A 151 6.54 0.81 -14.24
CA LEU A 151 7.98 0.54 -14.17
C LEU A 151 8.81 1.80 -13.87
N MET A 152 8.42 2.94 -14.45
CA MET A 152 9.20 4.19 -14.38
C MET A 152 9.24 4.81 -12.98
N ASN A 153 8.22 4.55 -12.16
CA ASN A 153 8.09 5.10 -10.82
C ASN A 153 8.71 4.22 -9.72
N LEU A 154 9.22 3.03 -10.09
CA LEU A 154 9.78 2.08 -9.13
C LEU A 154 10.98 2.60 -8.33
N PRO A 155 12.01 3.21 -8.94
CA PRO A 155 13.18 3.69 -8.20
C PRO A 155 12.80 4.68 -7.09
N GLN A 156 11.90 5.61 -7.40
CA GLN A 156 11.45 6.65 -6.49
C GLN A 156 10.54 6.08 -5.39
N PHE A 157 9.71 5.10 -5.74
CA PHE A 157 8.91 4.33 -4.79
C PHE A 157 9.78 3.60 -3.77
N PHE A 158 10.84 2.91 -4.24
CA PHE A 158 11.79 2.23 -3.34
C PHE A 158 12.55 3.22 -2.46
N ALA A 159 12.99 4.35 -3.02
CA ALA A 159 13.70 5.38 -2.26
C ALA A 159 12.83 5.94 -1.12
N LEU A 160 11.55 6.26 -1.38
CA LEU A 160 10.65 6.72 -0.34
C LEU A 160 10.30 5.63 0.68
N ALA A 161 10.06 4.39 0.24
CA ALA A 161 9.80 3.28 1.15
C ALA A 161 10.97 3.06 2.12
N ALA A 162 12.20 3.06 1.59
CA ALA A 162 13.42 2.95 2.37
C ALA A 162 13.62 4.15 3.31
N GLY A 163 13.34 5.37 2.84
CA GLY A 163 13.42 6.58 3.67
C GLY A 163 12.44 6.56 4.84
N ILE A 164 11.16 6.29 4.59
CA ILE A 164 10.13 6.22 5.64
C ILE A 164 10.42 5.08 6.62
N GLY A 165 10.79 3.90 6.11
CA GLY A 165 11.15 2.76 6.95
C GLY A 165 12.41 3.01 7.79
N GLY A 166 13.42 3.66 7.22
CA GLY A 166 14.65 4.05 7.91
C GLY A 166 14.41 5.08 9.01
N LEU A 167 13.59 6.10 8.74
CA LEU A 167 13.16 7.07 9.75
C LEU A 167 12.38 6.38 10.88
N HIS A 168 11.49 5.45 10.55
CA HIS A 168 10.74 4.69 11.55
C HIS A 168 11.66 3.81 12.41
N TYR A 169 12.60 3.10 11.78
CA TYR A 169 13.64 2.34 12.48
C TYR A 169 14.42 3.23 13.44
N TRP A 170 14.88 4.39 12.96
CA TRP A 170 15.69 5.32 13.74
C TRP A 170 14.90 5.89 14.94
N ALA A 171 13.64 6.25 14.74
CA ALA A 171 12.76 6.73 15.82
C ALA A 171 12.57 5.68 16.93
N ILE A 172 12.40 4.40 16.57
CA ILE A 172 12.27 3.30 17.54
C ILE A 172 13.62 3.04 18.23
N TYR A 173 14.72 3.06 17.48
CA TYR A 173 16.07 2.85 18.01
C TYR A 173 16.42 3.88 19.10
N LEU A 174 16.04 5.14 18.91
CA LEU A 174 16.18 6.19 19.92
C LEU A 174 15.29 5.94 21.15
N ARG A 175 14.01 5.57 20.96
CA ARG A 175 13.10 5.27 22.08
C ARG A 175 13.55 4.08 22.92
N HIS A 176 14.13 3.05 22.29
CA HIS A 176 14.59 1.85 22.98
C HIS A 176 16.04 1.94 23.49
N ARG A 177 16.61 3.15 23.57
CA ARG A 177 17.97 3.40 24.07
C ARG A 177 19.02 2.52 23.38
N HIS A 178 18.97 2.46 22.05
CA HIS A 178 19.93 1.73 21.23
C HIS A 178 19.92 0.20 21.37
N LYS A 179 18.86 -0.40 21.92
CA LYS A 179 18.70 -1.86 21.93
C LYS A 179 18.33 -2.38 20.54
N ALA A 180 18.86 -3.54 20.17
CA ALA A 180 18.52 -4.23 18.92
C ALA A 180 17.02 -4.55 18.88
N ILE A 181 16.35 -4.13 17.81
CA ILE A 181 14.91 -4.34 17.60
C ILE A 181 14.74 -5.59 16.74
N ALA A 182 14.00 -6.57 17.23
CA ALA A 182 13.90 -7.89 16.59
C ALA A 182 13.11 -7.88 15.28
N ARG A 183 12.09 -7.01 15.14
CA ARG A 183 11.27 -6.92 13.92
C ARG A 183 10.52 -5.59 13.86
N ILE A 184 10.61 -4.90 12.72
CA ILE A 184 9.86 -3.67 12.45
C ILE A 184 8.90 -3.96 11.29
N PRO A 185 7.60 -3.64 11.43
CA PRO A 185 6.65 -3.77 10.34
C PRO A 185 6.99 -2.77 9.23
N PHE A 186 7.43 -3.27 8.07
CA PHE A 186 7.82 -2.44 6.93
C PHE A 186 6.63 -2.16 5.98
N GLY A 187 5.53 -2.91 6.12
CA GLY A 187 4.30 -2.73 5.34
C GLY A 187 3.75 -1.30 5.36
N PRO A 188 3.65 -0.62 6.52
CA PRO A 188 3.25 0.79 6.61
C PRO A 188 4.08 1.73 5.74
N ALA A 189 5.40 1.54 5.68
CA ALA A 189 6.29 2.38 4.88
C ALA A 189 6.02 2.16 3.37
N ILE A 190 5.85 0.92 2.95
CA ILE A 190 5.50 0.55 1.56
C ILE A 190 4.15 1.16 1.15
N ILE A 191 3.16 1.07 2.03
CA ILE A 191 1.81 1.59 1.77
C ILE A 191 1.82 3.11 1.61
N LEU A 192 2.54 3.81 2.49
CA LEU A 192 2.64 5.27 2.45
C LEU A 192 3.37 5.75 1.19
N SER A 193 4.48 5.10 0.82
CA SER A 193 5.22 5.46 -0.39
C SER A 193 4.43 5.17 -1.66
N ALA A 194 3.71 4.05 -1.71
CA ALA A 194 2.84 3.70 -2.84
C ALA A 194 1.72 4.74 -3.00
N THR A 195 1.02 5.06 -1.92
CA THR A 195 -0.07 6.05 -1.94
C THR A 195 0.45 7.41 -2.38
N TYR A 196 1.61 7.85 -1.88
CA TYR A 196 2.20 9.12 -2.28
C TYR A 196 2.50 9.18 -3.78
N TRP A 197 3.24 8.21 -4.32
CA TRP A 197 3.66 8.25 -5.73
C TRP A 197 2.52 8.04 -6.72
N LEU A 198 1.49 7.30 -6.32
CA LEU A 198 0.29 7.09 -7.12
C LEU A 198 -0.49 8.40 -7.33
N PHE A 199 -0.52 9.28 -6.33
CA PHE A 199 -1.26 10.54 -6.38
C PHE A 199 -0.40 11.78 -6.66
N ALA A 200 0.93 11.71 -6.48
CA ALA A 200 1.86 12.79 -6.78
C ALA A 200 1.72 13.39 -8.20
N PRO A 201 1.66 12.60 -9.29
CA PRO A 201 1.51 13.15 -10.64
C PRO A 201 0.14 13.82 -10.84
N LEU A 202 -0.92 13.28 -10.25
CA LEU A 202 -2.27 13.85 -10.31
C LEU A 202 -2.35 15.21 -9.60
N VAL A 203 -1.71 15.34 -8.44
CA VAL A 203 -1.62 16.62 -7.71
C VAL A 203 -0.85 17.65 -8.51
N CYS A 204 0.27 17.25 -9.13
CA CYS A 204 1.09 18.15 -9.92
C CYS A 204 0.29 18.72 -11.10
N LEU A 205 -0.47 17.87 -11.82
CA LEU A 205 -1.32 18.30 -12.93
C LEU A 205 -2.42 19.28 -12.49
N VAL A 206 -3.08 19.04 -11.36
CA VAL A 206 -4.11 19.97 -10.84
C VAL A 206 -3.51 21.30 -10.42
N MET A 207 -2.35 21.29 -9.76
CA MET A 207 -1.67 22.53 -9.35
C MET A 207 -1.22 23.36 -10.57
N PHE A 208 -0.76 22.71 -11.64
CA PHE A 208 -0.36 23.41 -12.87
C PHE A 208 -1.57 23.91 -13.68
N ASN A 209 -2.64 23.13 -13.79
CA ASN A 209 -3.85 23.56 -14.49
C ASN A 209 -4.60 24.65 -13.74
N GLY A 210 -4.66 24.60 -12.40
CA GLY A 210 -5.27 25.65 -11.58
C GLY A 210 -4.44 26.94 -11.51
N ALA A 211 -3.17 26.91 -11.89
CA ALA A 211 -2.33 28.10 -12.02
C ALA A 211 -2.45 28.80 -13.38
N MET A 212 -3.13 28.17 -14.37
CA MET A 212 -3.37 28.73 -15.70
C MET A 212 -4.82 29.15 -15.95
N SER A 213 -5.70 29.05 -14.94
CA SER A 213 -7.08 29.57 -14.94
C SER A 213 -7.19 30.83 -14.09
#